data_AF-A0A231NWU9-F1
#
_entry.id   AF-A0A231NWU9-F1
#
_cell.length_a   1.000
_cell.length_b   1.000
_cell.length_c   1.000
_cell.angle_alpha   90.00
_cell.angle_beta   90.00
_cell.angle_gamma   90.00
#
_symmetry.space_group_name_H-M   'P 1'
#
loop_
_entity.id
_entity.type
_entity.pdbx_description
1 polymer ?
#
loop_
_entity_poly.entity_id
_entity_poly.type
_entity_poly.pdbx_seq_one_letter_code
_entity_poly.pdbx_strand_id
1 'polypeptide(L)'
;MKDNEFANWLMDVDGRDKRQTSDNVSRARRVEEAFTEYLGTDLNLDTEYRKDRCTSVLDMLSFEYASEIPGTVNLPKDKNGLSSLRTAINKYIKFSSNAK
;
A
#
# COMPACT_ATOMS: atom_id res chain seq x y z
N MET A 1 5.82 0.39 -7.33
CA MET A 1 5.87 -1.04 -6.99
C MET A 1 5.78 -1.95 -8.22
N LYS A 2 5.95 -3.27 -8.08
CA LYS A 2 5.78 -4.24 -9.18
C LYS A 2 4.32 -4.58 -9.47
N ASP A 3 3.60 -3.64 -10.07
CA ASP A 3 2.14 -3.71 -10.24
C ASP A 3 1.64 -4.98 -10.92
N ASN A 4 2.24 -5.37 -12.05
CA ASN A 4 1.80 -6.53 -12.83
C ASN A 4 2.06 -7.85 -12.09
N GLU A 5 3.22 -7.99 -11.46
CA GLU A 5 3.56 -9.18 -10.69
C GLU A 5 2.66 -9.31 -9.46
N PHE A 6 2.38 -8.18 -8.79
CA PHE A 6 1.45 -8.15 -7.66
C PHE A 6 0.03 -8.49 -8.08
N ALA A 7 -0.45 -7.95 -9.20
CA ALA A 7 -1.77 -8.26 -9.75
C ALA A 7 -1.91 -9.76 -10.08
N ASN A 8 -0.92 -10.33 -10.76
CA ASN A 8 -0.90 -11.75 -11.08
C ASN A 8 -0.88 -12.59 -9.79
N TRP A 9 -0.04 -12.26 -8.82
CA TRP A 9 -0.01 -12.96 -7.52
C TRP A 9 -1.34 -12.88 -6.76
N LEU A 10 -2.01 -11.71 -6.78
CA LEU A 10 -3.32 -11.55 -6.15
C LEU A 10 -4.36 -12.49 -6.75
N MET A 11 -4.35 -12.66 -8.07
CA MET A 11 -5.28 -13.55 -8.76
C MET A 11 -4.91 -15.02 -8.56
N ASP A 12 -3.64 -15.37 -8.80
CA ASP A 12 -3.18 -16.76 -8.92
C ASP A 12 -2.88 -17.41 -7.57
N VAL A 13 -2.47 -16.63 -6.56
CA VAL A 13 -2.01 -17.14 -5.26
C VAL A 13 -2.92 -16.71 -4.11
N ASP A 14 -3.29 -15.43 -4.02
CA ASP A 14 -4.18 -14.94 -2.96
C ASP A 14 -5.68 -15.22 -3.26
N GLY A 15 -6.01 -15.59 -4.51
CA GLY A 15 -7.34 -16.02 -4.94
C GLY A 15 -8.35 -14.88 -5.11
N ARG A 16 -7.90 -13.68 -5.52
CA ARG A 16 -8.76 -12.52 -5.74
C ARG A 16 -9.38 -12.50 -7.13
N ASP A 17 -10.63 -12.07 -7.20
CA ASP A 17 -11.24 -11.76 -8.49
C ASP A 17 -10.61 -10.51 -9.13
N LYS A 18 -10.91 -10.28 -10.42
CA LYS A 18 -10.35 -9.17 -11.19
C LYS A 18 -10.64 -7.80 -10.58
N ARG A 19 -11.83 -7.60 -10.01
CA ARG A 19 -12.23 -6.33 -9.39
C ARG A 19 -11.44 -6.12 -8.10
N GLN A 20 -11.40 -7.12 -7.23
CA GLN A 20 -10.64 -7.10 -5.99
C GLN A 20 -9.15 -6.90 -6.24
N THR A 21 -8.61 -7.48 -7.31
CA THR A 21 -7.21 -7.30 -7.73
C THR A 21 -6.95 -5.85 -8.11
N SER A 22 -7.75 -5.29 -9.02
CA SER A 22 -7.68 -3.88 -9.43
C SER A 22 -7.76 -2.93 -8.23
N ASP A 23 -8.69 -3.21 -7.31
CA ASP A 23 -8.86 -2.47 -6.06
C ASP A 23 -7.62 -2.51 -5.17
N ASN A 24 -7.00 -3.68 -4.97
CA ASN A 24 -5.81 -3.80 -4.12
C ASN A 24 -4.59 -3.11 -4.74
N VAL A 25 -4.39 -3.26 -6.05
CA VAL A 25 -3.32 -2.57 -6.79
C VAL A 25 -3.51 -1.06 -6.69
N SER A 26 -4.71 -0.55 -6.95
CA SER A 26 -5.00 0.89 -6.85
C SER A 26 -4.79 1.43 -5.44
N ARG A 27 -5.17 0.68 -4.40
CA ARG A 27 -4.94 1.09 -3.00
C ARG A 27 -3.46 1.13 -2.65
N ALA A 28 -2.67 0.16 -3.08
CA ALA A 28 -1.23 0.17 -2.85
C ALA A 28 -0.52 1.30 -3.63
N ARG A 29 -0.89 1.55 -4.88
CA ARG A 29 -0.41 2.74 -5.64
C ARG A 29 -0.77 4.05 -4.96
N ARG A 30 -2.00 4.17 -4.46
CA ARG A 30 -2.43 5.38 -3.72
C ARG A 30 -1.52 5.67 -2.53
N VAL A 31 -1.04 4.64 -1.84
CA VAL A 31 -0.09 4.82 -0.72
C VAL A 31 1.26 5.33 -1.22
N GLU A 32 1.79 4.78 -2.33
CA GLU A 32 3.01 5.30 -2.96
C GLU A 32 2.86 6.78 -3.32
N GLU A 33 1.78 7.12 -4.03
CA GLU A 33 1.51 8.48 -4.48
C GLU A 33 1.32 9.46 -3.32
N ALA A 34 0.46 9.10 -2.35
CA ALA A 34 0.14 9.96 -1.21
C ALA A 34 1.37 10.26 -0.35
N PHE A 35 2.21 9.25 -0.08
CA PHE A 35 3.42 9.48 0.71
C PHE A 35 4.55 10.08 -0.10
N THR A 36 4.59 9.88 -1.41
CA THR A 36 5.50 10.63 -2.29
C THR A 36 5.20 12.13 -2.24
N GLU A 37 3.91 12.50 -2.34
CA GLU A 37 3.47 13.88 -2.22
C GLU A 37 3.79 14.46 -0.83
N TYR A 38 3.46 13.72 0.24
CA TYR A 38 3.63 14.20 1.61
C TYR A 38 5.09 14.35 2.03
N LEU A 39 5.96 13.40 1.66
CA LEU A 39 7.37 13.39 2.05
C LEU A 39 8.26 14.18 1.09
N GLY A 40 7.76 14.55 -0.09
CA GLY A 40 8.55 15.19 -1.14
C GLY A 40 9.68 14.30 -1.69
N THR A 41 9.54 12.97 -1.56
CA THR A 41 10.52 11.98 -2.01
C THR A 41 9.81 10.78 -2.62
N ASP A 42 10.38 10.18 -3.65
CA ASP A 42 9.77 9.03 -4.33
C ASP A 42 9.65 7.82 -3.38
N LEU A 43 8.42 7.50 -2.97
CA LEU A 43 8.14 6.34 -2.14
C LEU A 43 7.75 5.16 -3.01
N ASN A 44 8.58 4.12 -2.96
CA ASN A 44 8.36 2.88 -3.69
C ASN A 44 8.27 1.69 -2.71
N LEU A 45 7.17 0.94 -2.75
CA LEU A 45 6.92 -0.19 -1.84
C LEU A 45 7.93 -1.34 -2.01
N ASP A 46 8.57 -1.51 -3.17
CA ASP A 46 9.67 -2.47 -3.32
C ASP A 46 10.91 -2.05 -2.53
N THR A 47 11.17 -0.75 -2.48
CA THR A 47 12.27 -0.18 -1.70
C THR A 47 11.95 -0.22 -0.21
N GLU A 48 10.76 0.22 0.18
CA GLU A 48 10.32 0.18 1.58
C GLU A 48 10.23 -1.26 2.11
N TYR A 49 9.82 -2.22 1.29
CA TYR A 49 9.84 -3.63 1.67
C TYR A 49 11.26 -4.14 1.99
N ARG A 50 12.24 -3.80 1.16
CA ARG A 50 13.64 -4.19 1.37
C ARG A 50 14.26 -3.50 2.57
N LYS A 51 13.82 -2.27 2.86
CA LYS A 51 14.29 -1.44 3.96
C LYS A 51 13.80 -1.94 5.32
N ASP A 52 12.49 -2.07 5.50
CA ASP A 52 11.90 -2.39 6.81
C ASP A 52 10.62 -3.24 6.72
N ARG A 53 10.43 -3.95 5.61
CA ARG A 53 9.19 -4.71 5.31
C ARG A 53 7.94 -3.84 5.35
N CYS A 54 8.06 -2.57 4.97
CA CYS A 54 7.01 -1.57 4.96
C CYS A 54 6.44 -1.25 6.36
N THR A 55 7.20 -1.48 7.43
CA THR A 55 6.75 -1.21 8.81
C THR A 55 6.49 0.30 8.98
N SER A 56 7.42 1.15 8.56
CA SER A 56 7.25 2.61 8.60
C SER A 56 6.03 3.07 7.78
N VAL A 57 5.78 2.45 6.63
CA VAL A 57 4.60 2.74 5.79
C VAL A 57 3.31 2.38 6.52
N LEU A 58 3.27 1.23 7.20
CA LEU A 58 2.11 0.84 8.00
C LEU A 58 1.89 1.78 9.18
N ASP A 59 2.95 2.23 9.84
CA ASP A 59 2.84 3.16 10.97
C ASP A 59 2.31 4.53 10.53
N MET A 60 2.72 5.04 9.36
CA MET A 60 2.16 6.25 8.77
C MET A 60 0.67 6.12 8.39
N LEU A 61 0.18 4.88 8.17
CA LEU A 61 -1.24 4.58 7.96
C LEU A 61 -2.01 4.34 9.26
N SER A 62 -1.39 4.52 10.43
CA SER A 62 -2.11 4.57 11.72
C SER A 62 -3.05 5.76 11.76
N PHE A 63 -4.08 5.69 12.59
CA PHE A 63 -5.03 6.79 12.71
C PHE A 63 -4.38 8.05 13.28
N GLU A 64 -3.46 7.88 14.24
CA GLU A 64 -2.71 9.00 14.83
C GLU A 64 -1.91 9.74 13.75
N TYR A 65 -1.02 9.05 13.03
CA TYR A 65 -0.19 9.68 11.99
C TYR A 65 -1.00 10.20 10.81
N ALA A 66 -1.97 9.43 10.33
CA ALA A 66 -2.75 9.84 9.16
C ALA A 66 -3.55 11.13 9.43
N SER A 67 -3.88 11.42 10.70
CA SER A 67 -4.56 12.67 11.08
C SER A 67 -3.68 13.92 10.94
N GLU A 68 -2.36 13.76 11.01
CA GLU A 68 -1.37 14.85 10.89
C GLU A 68 -1.06 15.20 9.43
N ILE A 69 -1.34 14.28 8.50
CA ILE A 69 -1.09 14.50 7.07
C ILE A 69 -2.11 15.53 6.53
N PRO A 70 -1.69 16.54 5.75
CA PRO A 70 -2.60 17.53 5.15
C PRO A 70 -3.75 16.89 4.37
N GLY A 71 -4.95 17.48 4.44
CA GLY A 71 -6.13 17.00 3.72
C GLY A 71 -6.05 17.15 2.19
N THR A 72 -5.04 17.84 1.67
CA THR A 72 -4.75 17.95 0.23
C THR A 72 -4.16 16.66 -0.34
N VAL A 73 -3.47 15.89 0.49
CA VAL A 73 -2.90 14.60 0.11
C VAL A 73 -4.04 13.58 -0.03
N ASN A 74 -4.04 12.81 -1.11
CA ASN A 74 -5.08 11.81 -1.41
C ASN A 74 -4.97 10.56 -0.51
N LEU A 75 -5.18 10.75 0.80
CA LEU A 75 -5.16 9.73 1.83
C LEU A 75 -6.46 9.80 2.65
N PRO A 76 -7.22 8.69 2.76
CA PRO A 76 -8.41 8.67 3.61
C PRO A 76 -8.04 8.94 5.07
N LYS A 77 -8.92 9.65 5.77
CA LYS A 77 -8.76 9.99 7.19
C LYS A 77 -9.65 9.15 8.11
N ASP A 78 -10.60 8.42 7.55
CA ASP A 78 -11.48 7.54 8.30
C ASP A 78 -10.84 6.15 8.50
N LYS A 79 -11.26 5.49 9.58
CA LYS A 79 -10.71 4.18 9.97
C LYS A 79 -10.90 3.10 8.90
N ASN A 80 -12.01 3.13 8.15
CA ASN A 80 -12.31 2.10 7.16
C ASN A 80 -11.43 2.27 5.92
N GLY A 81 -11.25 3.51 5.47
CA GLY A 81 -10.33 3.85 4.39
C GLY A 81 -8.89 3.45 4.72
N LEU A 82 -8.38 3.86 5.90
CA LEU A 82 -7.04 3.50 6.36
C LEU A 82 -6.86 1.97 6.49
N SER A 83 -7.85 1.28 7.06
CA SER A 83 -7.82 -0.19 7.19
C SER A 83 -7.76 -0.90 5.83
N SER A 84 -8.46 -0.34 4.82
CA SER A 84 -8.44 -0.87 3.45
C SER A 84 -7.07 -0.68 2.79
N LEU A 85 -6.42 0.47 3.01
CA LEU A 85 -5.04 0.70 2.54
C LEU A 85 -4.05 -0.23 3.23
N ARG A 86 -4.11 -0.33 4.55
CA ARG A 86 -3.26 -1.27 5.33
C ARG A 86 -3.42 -2.70 4.86
N THR A 87 -4.64 -3.12 4.51
CA THR A 87 -4.90 -4.46 3.97
C THR A 87 -4.17 -4.68 2.64
N ALA A 88 -4.20 -3.70 1.73
CA ALA A 88 -3.48 -3.78 0.46
C ALA A 88 -1.96 -3.85 0.67
N ILE A 89 -1.41 -3.03 1.58
CA ILE A 89 0.02 -3.07 1.92
C ILE A 89 0.42 -4.40 2.54
N ASN A 90 -0.38 -4.96 3.45
CA ASN A 90 -0.13 -6.29 4.03
C ASN A 90 -0.15 -7.39 2.97
N LYS A 91 -1.02 -7.29 1.95
CA LYS A 91 -0.99 -8.21 0.81
C LYS A 91 0.28 -8.04 -0.02
N TYR A 92 0.72 -6.80 -0.24
CA TYR A 92 1.99 -6.53 -0.91
C TYR A 92 3.17 -7.16 -0.18
N ILE A 93 3.24 -7.00 1.16
CA ILE A 93 4.27 -7.62 2.00
C ILE A 93 4.29 -9.15 1.83
N LYS A 94 3.11 -9.79 1.79
CA LYS A 94 2.97 -11.24 1.55
C LYS A 94 3.41 -11.65 0.15
N PHE A 95 3.06 -10.88 -0.86
CA PHE A 95 3.56 -11.06 -2.22
C PHE A 95 5.09 -11.03 -2.24
N SER A 96 5.68 -9.98 -1.68
CA SER A 96 7.13 -9.79 -1.67
C SER A 96 7.88 -10.81 -0.82
N SER A 97 7.23 -11.46 0.17
CA SER A 97 7.83 -12.57 0.93
C SER A 97 7.77 -13.91 0.20
N ASN A 98 6.81 -14.08 -0.71
CA ASN A 98 6.59 -15.31 -1.45
C ASN A 98 7.25 -15.30 -2.84
N ALA A 99 7.59 -14.12 -3.36
CA ALA A 99 8.41 -13.97 -4.55
C ALA A 99 9.85 -14.43 -4.24
N LYS A 100 10.11 -15.72 -4.41
CA LYS A 100 11.45 -16.32 -4.39
C LYS A 100 12.13 -16.17 -5.74
#